data_AF-A0A926TE13-F1
#
_entry.id   AF-A0A926TE13-F1
#
_cell.length_a   1.000
_cell.length_b   1.000
_cell.length_c   1.000
_cell.angle_alpha   90.00
_cell.angle_beta   90.00
_cell.angle_gamma   90.00
#
_symmetry.space_group_name_H-M   'P 1'
#
loop_
_entity.id
_entity.type
_entity.pdbx_description
1 polymer ?
#
loop_
_entity_poly.entity_id
_entity_poly.type
_entity_poly.pdbx_seq_one_letter_code
_entity_poly.pdbx_strand_id
1 'polypeptide(L)' 'MSMLDTNSNLEQELQQVTQQARAACATNGDLSSECAAAWDAAEEIQAAISHRKGKQSAFDRYCEERPDALECRVYDV' A
#
# COMPACT_ATOMS: atom_id res chain seq x y z
N MET A 1 11.54 -15.34 2.35
CA MET A 1 10.26 -14.62 2.43
C MET A 1 10.14 -13.81 1.15
N SER A 2 9.28 -14.19 0.21
CA SER A 2 9.15 -13.53 -1.09
C SER A 2 8.25 -12.29 -0.99
N MET A 3 8.48 -11.26 -1.81
CA MET A 3 7.62 -10.06 -1.86
C MET A 3 6.16 -10.39 -2.24
N LEU A 4 5.94 -11.50 -2.96
CA LEU A 4 4.60 -11.98 -3.33
C LEU A 4 3.81 -12.47 -2.12
N ASP A 5 4.47 -13.18 -1.20
CA ASP A 5 3.85 -13.70 0.02
C ASP A 5 3.35 -12.55 0.92
N THR A 6 4.14 -11.47 0.98
CA THR A 6 3.80 -10.29 1.79
C THR A 6 2.62 -9.49 1.22
N ASN A 7 2.36 -9.54 -0.09
CA ASN A 7 1.19 -8.89 -0.70
C ASN A 7 -0.10 -9.67 -0.41
N SER A 8 -0.08 -10.99 -0.58
CA SER A 8 -1.25 -11.83 -0.26
C SER A 8 -1.63 -11.74 1.22
N ASN A 9 -0.65 -11.65 2.11
CA ASN A 9 -0.89 -11.46 3.54
C ASN A 9 -1.56 -10.12 3.85
N LEU A 10 -1.11 -9.01 3.23
CA LEU A 10 -1.73 -7.70 3.43
C LEU A 10 -3.15 -7.62 2.84
N GLU A 11 -3.40 -8.27 1.70
CA GLU A 11 -4.75 -8.29 1.11
C GLU A 11 -5.74 -9.07 2.00
N GLN A 12 -5.29 -10.16 2.64
CA GLN A 12 -6.07 -10.88 3.66
C GLN A 12 -6.32 -10.03 4.90
N GLU A 13 -5.29 -9.35 5.40
CA GLU A 13 -5.39 -8.44 6.54
C GLU A 13 -6.37 -7.28 6.26
N LEU A 14 -6.33 -6.72 5.04
CA LEU A 14 -7.29 -5.71 4.60
C LEU A 14 -8.73 -6.22 4.63
N GLN A 15 -8.97 -7.45 4.17
CA GLN A 15 -10.31 -8.05 4.23
C GLN A 15 -10.79 -8.23 5.67
N GLN A 16 -9.89 -8.61 6.58
CA GLN A 16 -10.21 -8.77 8.00
C GLN A 16 -10.53 -7.43 8.66
N VAL A 17 -9.67 -6.41 8.49
CA VAL A 17 -9.88 -5.09 9.11
C VAL A 17 -11.11 -4.39 8.53
N THR A 18 -11.44 -4.61 7.25
CA THR A 18 -12.67 -4.07 6.64
C THR A 18 -13.92 -4.68 7.29
N GLN A 19 -13.90 -5.98 7.59
CA GLN A 19 -15.01 -6.63 8.32
C GLN A 19 -15.12 -6.11 9.75
N GLN A 20 -13.98 -5.88 10.42
CA GLN A 20 -13.94 -5.30 11.75
C GLN A 20 -14.47 -3.86 11.77
N ALA A 21 -14.09 -3.03 10.80
CA ALA A 21 -14.60 -1.67 10.65
C ALA A 21 -16.12 -1.66 10.47
N ARG A 22 -16.65 -2.51 9.57
CA ARG A 22 -18.11 -2.67 9.40
C ARG A 22 -18.80 -3.10 10.69
N ALA A 23 -18.22 -4.05 11.43
CA ALA A 23 -18.78 -4.52 12.69
C ALA A 23 -18.74 -3.44 13.78
N ALA A 24 -17.66 -2.66 13.85
CA ALA A 24 -17.51 -1.55 14.78
C ALA A 24 -18.55 -0.45 14.50
N CYS A 25 -18.75 -0.08 13.25
CA CYS A 25 -19.78 0.89 12.85
C CYS A 25 -21.20 0.36 13.11
N ALA A 26 -21.48 -0.90 12.80
CA ALA A 26 -22.79 -1.50 13.07
C ALA A 26 -23.11 -1.58 14.57
N THR A 27 -22.08 -1.73 15.42
CA THR A 27 -22.23 -1.89 16.88
C THR A 27 -22.28 -0.54 17.60
N ASN A 28 -21.42 0.40 17.21
CA ASN A 28 -21.21 1.66 17.93
C ASN A 28 -21.85 2.87 17.22
N GLY A 29 -22.31 2.69 15.98
CA GLY A 29 -22.88 3.73 15.11
C GLY A 29 -21.84 4.32 14.15
N ASP A 30 -22.31 4.76 12.98
CA ASP A 30 -21.45 5.22 11.88
C ASP A 30 -20.63 6.49 12.20
N LEU A 31 -21.06 7.28 13.18
CA LEU A 31 -20.36 8.50 13.62
C LEU A 31 -19.57 8.31 14.93
N SER A 32 -19.46 7.07 15.41
CA SER A 32 -18.68 6.78 16.62
C SER A 32 -17.17 6.91 16.35
N SER A 33 -16.42 7.26 17.40
CA SER A 33 -14.96 7.26 17.38
C SER A 33 -14.37 5.89 17.03
N GLU A 34 -15.04 4.83 17.46
CA GLU A 34 -14.65 3.44 17.27
C GLU A 34 -14.83 3.02 15.80
N CYS A 35 -15.92 3.45 15.15
CA CYS A 35 -16.11 3.26 13.71
C CYS A 35 -15.03 4.00 12.92
N ALA A 36 -14.76 5.27 13.25
CA ALA A 36 -13.74 6.07 12.58
C ALA A 36 -12.34 5.46 12.71
N ALA A 37 -11.92 5.12 13.93
CA ALA A 37 -10.61 4.52 14.18
C ALA A 37 -10.43 3.16 13.47
N ALA A 38 -11.49 2.37 13.35
CA ALA A 38 -11.43 1.10 12.63
C ALA A 38 -11.30 1.30 11.10
N TRP A 39 -11.92 2.34 10.55
CA TRP A 39 -11.71 2.72 9.16
C TRP A 39 -10.32 3.32 8.91
N ASP A 40 -9.80 4.14 9.83
CA ASP A 40 -8.43 4.67 9.74
C ASP A 40 -7.41 3.52 9.60
N ALA A 41 -7.55 2.46 10.40
CA ALA A 41 -6.69 1.27 10.29
C ALA A 41 -6.81 0.57 8.92
N ALA A 42 -8.02 0.53 8.34
CA ALA A 42 -8.23 -0.03 7.00
C ALA A 42 -7.62 0.83 5.90
N GLU A 43 -7.62 2.16 6.07
CA GLU A 43 -6.99 3.10 5.15
C GLU A 43 -5.47 2.99 5.17
N GLU A 44 -4.85 2.84 6.35
CA GLU A 44 -3.40 2.63 6.48
C GLU A 44 -2.92 1.35 5.76
N ILE A 45 -3.67 0.25 5.91
CA ILE A 45 -3.34 -1.00 5.21
C ILE A 45 -3.48 -0.83 3.69
N GLN A 46 -4.54 -0.14 3.22
CA GLN A 46 -4.70 0.17 1.80
C GLN A 46 -3.56 1.05 1.27
N ALA A 47 -3.13 2.05 2.04
CA ALA A 47 -2.01 2.90 1.70
C ALA A 47 -0.70 2.09 1.57
N ALA A 48 -0.45 1.16 2.51
CA ALA A 48 0.72 0.27 2.45
C ALA A 48 0.69 -0.64 1.21
N ILE A 49 -0.48 -1.20 0.85
CA ILE A 49 -0.66 -2.00 -0.37
C ILE A 49 -0.41 -1.13 -1.61
N SER A 50 -0.96 0.07 -1.66
CA SER A 50 -0.78 1.00 -2.78
C SER A 50 0.69 1.41 -2.96
N HIS A 51 1.36 1.77 -1.87
CA HIS A 51 2.77 2.13 -1.86
C HIS A 51 3.65 0.98 -2.36
N ARG A 52 3.37 -0.26 -1.93
CA ARG A 52 4.06 -1.46 -2.43
C ARG A 52 3.75 -1.77 -3.88
N LYS A 53 2.55 -1.42 -4.37
CA LYS A 53 2.18 -1.46 -5.79
C LYS A 53 2.81 -0.31 -6.59
N GLY A 54 3.60 0.57 -5.96
CA GLY A 54 4.42 1.56 -6.64
C GLY A 54 5.20 0.91 -7.77
N LYS A 55 4.82 1.23 -9.01
CA LYS A 55 5.46 0.68 -10.19
C LYS A 55 6.64 1.57 -10.52
N GLN A 56 7.81 0.97 -10.71
CA GLN A 56 8.83 1.61 -11.52
C GLN A 56 8.21 2.01 -12.86
N SER A 57 8.47 3.25 -13.25
CA SER A 57 8.12 3.68 -14.59
C SER A 57 8.93 2.90 -15.63
N ALA A 58 8.47 2.89 -16.88
CA ALA A 58 9.26 2.33 -17.97
C ALA A 58 10.64 2.99 -18.09
N PHE A 59 10.73 4.27 -17.70
CA PHE A 59 11.98 5.02 -17.66
C PHE A 59 12.89 4.56 -16.53
N ASP A 60 12.38 4.37 -15.31
CA ASP A 60 13.18 3.86 -14.18
C ASP A 60 13.79 2.49 -14.52
N ARG A 61 12.99 1.59 -15.09
CA ARG A 61 13.48 0.27 -15.53
C ARG A 61 14.52 0.40 -16.65
N TYR A 62 14.29 1.28 -17.62
CA TYR A 62 15.25 1.53 -18.70
C TYR A 62 16.59 2.04 -18.16
N CYS A 63 16.56 2.97 -17.20
CA CYS A 63 17.77 3.51 -16.59
C CYS A 63 18.50 2.52 -15.68
N GLU A 64 17.80 1.59 -15.04
CA GLU A 64 18.43 0.48 -14.31
C GLU A 64 19.14 -0.50 -15.25
N GLU A 65 18.53 -0.81 -16.41
CA GLU A 65 19.13 -1.71 -17.40
C GLU A 65 20.26 -1.02 -18.20
N ARG A 66 20.19 0.30 -18.35
CA ARG A 66 21.10 1.13 -19.17
C ARG A 66 21.55 2.40 -18.43
N PRO A 67 22.32 2.27 -17.33
CA PRO A 67 22.74 3.42 -16.51
C PRO A 67 23.67 4.38 -17.26
N ASP A 68 24.31 3.94 -18.34
CA ASP A 68 25.22 4.72 -19.18
C ASP A 68 24.50 5.54 -20.26
N ALA A 69 23.20 5.31 -20.48
CA ALA A 69 22.38 6.08 -21.41
C ALA A 69 22.39 7.57 -21.04
N LEU A 70 22.40 8.45 -22.04
CA LEU A 70 22.54 9.89 -21.83
C LEU A 70 21.42 10.46 -20.94
N GLU A 71 20.22 9.91 -21.07
CA GLU A 71 19.03 10.27 -20.32
C GLU A 71 19.07 9.80 -18.85
N CYS A 72 19.95 8.86 -18.50
CA CYS A 72 19.98 8.18 -17.20
C CYS A 72 21.21 8.53 -16.34
N ARG A 73 22.18 9.28 -16.89
CA ARG A 73 23.40 9.65 -16.16
C ARG A 73 23.06 10.62 -15.03
N VAL A 74 23.32 10.18 -13.81
CA VAL A 74 23.32 11.02 -12.61
C VAL A 74 24.77 11.40 -12.31
N TYR A 75 25.04 12.70 -12.14
CA TYR A 75 26.35 13.21 -11.78
C TYR A 75 26.31 13.65 -10.31
N ASP A 76 27.30 13.27 -9.52
CA ASP A 76 27.46 13.79 -8.16
C ASP A 76 27.75 15.30 -8.24
N VAL A 77 27.03 16.08 -7.43
CA VAL A 77 27.17 17.54 -7.30
C VAL A 77 27.81 17.93 -5.98
#